data_AF-A0A929J1N7-F1
#
_entry.id   AF-A0A929J1N7-F1
#
_cell.length_a   1.000
_cell.length_b   1.000
_cell.length_c   1.000
_cell.angle_alpha   90.00
_cell.angle_beta   90.00
_cell.angle_gamma   90.00
#
_symmetry.space_group_name_H-M   'P 1'
#
loop_
_entity.id
_entity.type
_entity.pdbx_description
1 polymer ?
#
loop_
_entity_poly.entity_id
_entity_poly.type
_entity_poly.pdbx_seq_one_letter_code
_entity_poly.pdbx_strand_id
1 'polypeptide(L)'
;ELRVRAAKREYQQIDEFLDNLFFLPNGQAVPLRELFHAEIKRAKSEIRHYNLRRTIQVEAELDKTKLNTVDANKMIQQQWQDKLQAVYPEVNLDFSGELDDIQESLDAMLILFMMGLGIMYMILGAQFRSYFQPLMILLTVVPLAFIGVIIGLIVSQNPLSLYTLYGVVALTGIAVNAAIVLMAAARDRLNAGMSINHATIYAARRRLIPILITSLTTMASLFSLATGLAGESLMWGPVATAIVWGLGFSTLLTLYIIPLLFRLFVRVR
;
A
#
# COMPACT_ATOMS: atom_id res chain seq x y z
N GLU A 1 -1.97 -50.69 9.32
CA GLU A 1 -3.19 -51.00 10.11
C GLU A 1 -4.16 -51.76 9.22
N LEU A 2 -4.65 -52.92 9.67
CA LEU A 2 -5.67 -53.68 8.93
C LEU A 2 -7.05 -53.23 9.43
N ARG A 3 -7.87 -52.66 8.54
CA ARG A 3 -9.24 -52.21 8.87
C ARG A 3 -10.23 -53.22 8.32
N VAL A 4 -11.03 -53.80 9.19
CA VAL A 4 -12.15 -54.67 8.81
C VAL A 4 -13.41 -53.81 8.72
N ARG A 5 -14.08 -53.82 7.56
CA ARG A 5 -15.34 -53.12 7.32
C ARG A 5 -16.34 -54.10 6.73
N ALA A 6 -17.60 -54.04 7.17
CA ALA A 6 -18.69 -54.78 6.57
C ALA A 6 -18.90 -54.39 5.09
N ALA A 7 -19.51 -55.28 4.31
CA ALA A 7 -19.83 -55.02 2.91
C ALA A 7 -20.62 -53.71 2.76
N LYS A 8 -20.25 -52.90 1.76
CA LYS A 8 -20.91 -51.60 1.52
C LYS A 8 -22.36 -51.84 1.10
N ARG A 9 -23.31 -51.47 1.96
CA ARG A 9 -24.73 -51.31 1.63
C ARG A 9 -25.04 -49.82 1.58
N GLU A 10 -25.79 -49.40 0.58
CA GLU A 10 -26.24 -48.02 0.44
C GLU A 10 -27.61 -47.90 1.09
N TYR A 11 -27.66 -47.25 2.24
CA TYR A 11 -28.89 -46.98 2.97
C TYR A 11 -29.49 -45.68 2.46
N GLN A 12 -30.75 -45.70 2.03
CA GLN A 12 -31.42 -44.47 1.57
C GLN A 12 -32.06 -43.68 2.73
N GLN A 13 -32.41 -44.38 3.81
CA GLN A 13 -33.05 -43.81 4.99
C GLN A 13 -32.38 -44.33 6.26
N ILE A 14 -32.43 -43.53 7.33
CA ILE A 14 -31.83 -43.90 8.62
C ILE A 14 -32.51 -45.14 9.22
N ASP A 15 -33.79 -45.35 8.96
CA ASP A 15 -34.57 -46.48 9.46
C ASP A 15 -34.04 -47.82 8.90
N GLU A 16 -33.64 -47.85 7.63
CA GLU A 16 -33.02 -49.02 6.99
C GLU A 16 -31.67 -49.38 7.64
N PHE A 17 -30.96 -48.39 8.16
CA PHE A 17 -29.74 -48.62 8.94
C PHE A 17 -30.06 -49.18 10.33
N LEU A 18 -31.09 -48.68 11.00
CA LEU A 18 -31.50 -49.09 12.34
C LEU A 18 -32.11 -50.51 12.38
N ASP A 19 -32.52 -51.03 11.22
CA ASP A 19 -33.06 -52.38 11.08
C ASP A 19 -31.99 -53.47 10.97
N ASN A 20 -30.71 -53.09 10.85
CA ASN A 20 -29.64 -54.08 10.82
C ASN A 20 -29.52 -54.78 12.18
N LEU A 21 -29.40 -56.10 12.12
CA LEU A 21 -29.23 -56.95 13.28
C LEU A 21 -27.79 -56.88 13.80
N PHE A 22 -27.65 -56.66 15.10
CA PHE A 22 -26.38 -56.75 15.80
C PHE A 22 -26.39 -57.95 16.74
N PHE A 23 -25.31 -58.72 16.75
CA PHE A 23 -25.19 -59.91 17.59
C PHE A 23 -24.54 -59.53 18.93
N LEU A 24 -25.26 -59.78 20.03
CA LEU A 24 -24.74 -59.62 21.38
C LEU A 24 -23.73 -60.74 21.72
N PRO A 25 -22.88 -60.57 22.73
CA PRO A 25 -21.93 -61.61 23.17
C PRO A 25 -22.58 -62.93 23.57
N ASN A 26 -23.89 -62.91 23.89
CA ASN A 26 -24.70 -64.09 24.23
C ASN A 26 -25.29 -64.79 22.98
N GLY A 27 -24.95 -64.34 21.76
CA GLY A 27 -25.43 -64.91 20.50
C GLY A 27 -26.81 -64.44 20.05
N GLN A 28 -27.50 -63.60 20.82
CA GLN A 28 -28.80 -63.05 20.43
C GLN A 28 -28.64 -61.93 19.40
N ALA A 29 -29.51 -61.91 18.39
CA ALA A 29 -29.58 -60.85 17.40
C ALA A 29 -30.64 -59.82 17.81
N VAL A 30 -30.25 -58.56 17.95
CA VAL A 30 -31.14 -57.45 18.30
C VAL A 30 -31.02 -56.37 17.21
N PRO A 31 -32.12 -55.82 16.70
CA PRO A 31 -32.07 -54.72 15.74
C PRO A 31 -31.54 -53.44 16.42
N LEU A 32 -30.73 -52.67 15.70
CA LEU A 32 -30.13 -51.43 16.21
C LEU A 32 -31.19 -50.43 16.72
N ARG A 33 -32.41 -50.43 16.17
CA ARG A 33 -33.52 -49.56 16.59
C ARG A 33 -33.90 -49.71 18.07
N GLU A 34 -33.69 -50.89 18.66
CA GLU A 34 -34.03 -51.15 20.08
C GLU A 34 -32.93 -50.63 21.02
N LEU A 35 -31.73 -50.40 20.49
CA LEU A 35 -30.56 -49.98 21.26
C LEU A 35 -30.26 -48.48 21.11
N PHE A 36 -30.70 -47.86 20.02
CA PHE A 36 -30.37 -46.47 19.68
C PHE A 36 -31.61 -45.62 19.43
N HIS A 37 -31.58 -44.39 19.95
CA HIS A 37 -32.55 -43.35 19.58
C HIS A 37 -31.94 -42.45 18.50
N ALA A 38 -32.52 -42.45 17.31
CA ALA A 38 -32.10 -41.59 16.22
C ALA A 38 -32.94 -40.31 16.19
N GLU A 39 -32.27 -39.15 16.14
CA GLU A 39 -32.92 -37.85 16.00
C GLU A 39 -32.26 -37.07 14.85
N ILE A 40 -33.05 -36.67 13.86
CA ILE A 40 -32.57 -35.87 12.73
C ILE A 40 -32.56 -34.40 13.15
N LYS A 41 -31.37 -33.88 13.44
CA LYS A 41 -31.16 -32.45 13.72
C LYS A 41 -30.45 -31.77 12.56
N ARG A 42 -30.84 -30.52 12.30
CA ARG A 42 -30.04 -29.62 11.45
C ARG A 42 -28.80 -29.22 12.24
N ALA A 43 -27.66 -29.79 11.88
CA ALA A 43 -26.36 -29.37 12.38
C ALA A 43 -25.74 -28.33 11.44
N LYS A 44 -24.83 -27.51 11.98
CA LYS A 44 -23.98 -26.66 11.13
C LYS A 44 -23.04 -27.57 10.35
N SER A 45 -23.09 -27.48 9.03
CA SER A 45 -22.24 -28.30 8.15
C SER A 45 -20.76 -27.88 8.22
N GLU A 46 -20.49 -26.63 8.60
CA GLU A 46 -19.15 -26.07 8.68
C GLU A 46 -19.09 -25.10 9.88
N ILE A 47 -17.99 -25.13 10.63
CA ILE A 47 -17.70 -24.13 11.66
C ILE A 47 -16.41 -23.42 11.24
N ARG A 48 -16.56 -22.21 10.70
CA ARG A 48 -15.44 -21.37 10.30
C ARG A 48 -14.80 -20.72 11.51
N HIS A 49 -13.48 -20.65 11.49
CA HIS A 49 -12.69 -19.99 12.51
C HIS A 49 -11.74 -19.00 11.84
N TYR A 50 -11.61 -17.81 12.43
CA TYR A 50 -10.60 -16.82 12.09
C TYR A 50 -9.88 -16.42 13.37
N ASN A 51 -8.54 -16.45 13.37
CA ASN A 51 -7.72 -16.22 14.57
C ASN A 51 -8.21 -16.99 15.82
N LEU A 52 -8.49 -18.29 15.63
CA LEU A 52 -8.99 -19.21 16.67
C LEU A 52 -10.37 -18.86 17.26
N ARG A 53 -11.10 -17.91 16.68
CA ARG A 53 -12.46 -17.53 17.08
C ARG A 53 -13.47 -17.97 16.03
N ARG A 54 -14.65 -18.43 16.46
CA ARG A 54 -15.75 -18.78 15.54
C ARG A 54 -16.19 -17.51 14.80
N THR A 55 -16.28 -17.59 13.48
CA THR A 55 -16.64 -16.45 12.63
C THR A 55 -17.81 -16.78 11.70
N ILE A 56 -18.57 -15.74 11.34
CA ILE A 56 -19.55 -15.79 10.26
C ILE A 56 -19.06 -14.78 9.23
N GLN A 57 -18.74 -15.27 8.04
CA GLN A 57 -18.26 -14.45 6.95
C GLN A 57 -19.46 -13.84 6.21
N VAL A 58 -19.41 -12.53 5.98
CA VAL A 58 -20.37 -11.79 5.16
C VAL A 58 -19.59 -11.20 4.00
N GLU A 59 -19.98 -11.55 2.78
CA GLU A 59 -19.35 -11.09 1.55
C GLU A 59 -20.28 -10.12 0.84
N ALA A 60 -19.70 -9.06 0.28
CA ALA A 60 -20.42 -8.08 -0.52
C ALA A 60 -19.52 -7.64 -1.68
N GLU A 61 -20.10 -7.50 -2.87
CA GLU A 61 -19.40 -6.99 -4.04
C GLU A 61 -19.68 -5.49 -4.21
N LEU A 62 -18.63 -4.72 -4.51
CA LEU A 62 -18.71 -3.27 -4.62
C LEU A 62 -18.69 -2.81 -6.08
N ASP A 63 -19.61 -1.91 -6.43
CA ASP A 63 -19.53 -1.15 -7.68
C ASP A 63 -18.50 -0.01 -7.52
N LYS A 64 -17.26 -0.29 -7.97
CA LYS A 64 -16.10 0.60 -7.85
C LYS A 64 -16.25 1.93 -8.60
N THR A 65 -17.30 2.11 -9.41
CA THR A 65 -17.58 3.38 -10.10
C THR A 65 -18.34 4.39 -9.22
N LYS A 66 -19.02 3.90 -8.18
CA LYS A 66 -19.88 4.74 -7.31
C LYS A 66 -19.33 4.89 -5.89
N LEU A 67 -18.60 3.88 -5.41
CA LEU A 67 -18.14 3.84 -4.03
C LEU A 67 -16.75 3.22 -3.97
N ASN A 68 -15.85 3.85 -3.22
CA ASN A 68 -14.52 3.32 -2.95
C ASN A 68 -14.58 2.31 -1.79
N THR A 69 -13.76 1.26 -1.84
CA THR A 69 -13.61 0.23 -0.81
C THR A 69 -13.34 0.83 0.58
N VAL A 70 -12.53 1.88 0.67
CA VAL A 70 -12.22 2.55 1.96
C VAL A 70 -13.46 3.24 2.54
N ASP A 71 -14.22 3.93 1.70
CA ASP A 71 -15.40 4.70 2.15
C ASP A 71 -16.55 3.76 2.52
N ALA A 72 -16.73 2.68 1.76
CA ALA A 72 -17.74 1.66 2.06
C ALA A 72 -17.51 0.99 3.41
N ASN A 73 -16.26 0.56 3.68
CA ASN A 73 -15.94 -0.07 4.95
C ASN A 73 -16.05 0.90 6.13
N LYS A 74 -15.70 2.18 5.95
CA LYS A 74 -15.96 3.22 6.96
C LYS A 74 -17.43 3.37 7.27
N MET A 75 -18.31 3.36 6.27
CA MET A 75 -19.76 3.43 6.48
C MET A 75 -20.27 2.23 7.26
N ILE A 76 -19.78 1.01 6.94
CA ILE A 76 -20.14 -0.21 7.68
C ILE A 76 -19.65 -0.12 9.13
N GLN A 77 -18.40 0.31 9.34
CA GLN A 77 -17.82 0.46 10.67
C GLN A 77 -18.62 1.46 11.52
N GLN A 78 -19.02 2.60 10.94
CA GLN A 78 -19.84 3.59 11.62
C GLN A 78 -21.21 3.03 12.00
N GLN A 79 -21.92 2.38 11.07
CA GLN A 79 -23.22 1.76 11.39
C GLN A 79 -23.10 0.67 12.47
N TRP A 80 -22.00 -0.09 12.46
CA TRP A 80 -21.74 -1.09 13.49
C TRP A 80 -21.55 -0.47 14.87
N GLN A 81 -20.69 0.55 14.97
CA GLN A 81 -20.40 1.25 16.23
C GLN A 81 -21.64 1.97 16.78
N ASP A 82 -22.42 2.63 15.92
CA ASP A 82 -23.56 3.45 16.35
C ASP A 82 -24.78 2.62 16.81
N LYS A 83 -25.04 1.48 16.17
CA LYS A 83 -26.32 0.76 16.34
C LYS A 83 -26.20 -0.66 16.86
N LEU A 84 -25.14 -1.39 16.50
CA LEU A 84 -25.06 -2.84 16.70
C LEU A 84 -24.15 -3.24 17.85
N GLN A 85 -23.09 -2.47 18.09
CA GLN A 85 -22.11 -2.77 19.14
C GLN A 85 -22.73 -2.72 20.54
N ALA A 86 -23.68 -1.81 20.79
CA ALA A 86 -24.40 -1.73 22.05
C ALA A 86 -25.39 -2.90 22.25
N VAL A 87 -25.91 -3.47 21.15
CA VAL A 87 -26.89 -4.57 21.19
C VAL A 87 -26.19 -5.94 21.32
N TYR A 88 -25.00 -6.07 20.73
CA TYR A 88 -24.24 -7.33 20.70
C TYR A 88 -22.77 -7.11 21.15
N PRO A 89 -22.51 -6.93 22.47
CA PRO A 89 -21.18 -6.60 22.97
C PRO A 89 -20.15 -7.74 22.84
N GLU A 90 -20.61 -8.99 22.70
CA GLU A 90 -19.74 -10.16 22.54
C GLU A 90 -19.30 -10.39 21.08
N VAL A 91 -19.86 -9.65 20.12
CA VAL A 91 -19.55 -9.79 18.70
C VAL A 91 -18.58 -8.70 18.27
N ASN A 92 -17.40 -9.11 17.80
CA ASN A 92 -16.43 -8.21 17.19
C ASN A 92 -16.59 -8.22 15.67
N LEU A 93 -16.61 -7.03 15.07
CA LEU A 93 -16.52 -6.84 13.64
C LEU A 93 -15.04 -6.76 13.25
N ASP A 94 -14.62 -7.60 12.32
CA ASP A 94 -13.29 -7.58 11.73
C ASP A 94 -13.42 -7.44 10.21
N PHE A 95 -12.60 -6.57 9.62
CA PHE A 95 -12.60 -6.34 8.18
C PHE A 95 -11.46 -7.15 7.56
N SER A 96 -11.77 -7.92 6.52
CA SER A 96 -10.77 -8.72 5.80
C SER A 96 -10.96 -8.56 4.28
N GLY A 97 -10.04 -9.13 3.49
CA GLY A 97 -10.02 -8.98 2.03
C GLY A 97 -9.34 -7.68 1.58
N GLU A 98 -9.91 -7.00 0.58
CA GLU A 98 -9.24 -5.89 -0.12
C GLU A 98 -8.81 -4.73 0.80
N LEU A 99 -9.54 -4.44 1.89
CA LEU A 99 -9.13 -3.39 2.83
C LEU A 99 -7.88 -3.78 3.63
N ASP A 100 -7.82 -5.03 4.08
CA ASP A 100 -6.71 -5.57 4.87
C ASP A 100 -5.45 -5.61 3.99
N ASP A 101 -5.59 -6.08 2.74
CA ASP A 101 -4.52 -6.06 1.73
C ASP A 101 -4.00 -4.63 1.47
N ILE A 102 -4.91 -3.64 1.40
CA ILE A 102 -4.53 -2.23 1.25
C ILE A 102 -3.74 -1.76 2.47
N GLN A 103 -4.19 -2.06 3.67
CA GLN A 103 -3.57 -1.60 4.90
C GLN A 103 -2.19 -2.24 5.12
N GLU A 104 -2.08 -3.55 4.90
CA GLU A 104 -0.80 -4.26 4.94
C GLU A 104 0.18 -3.70 3.90
N SER A 105 -0.30 -3.43 2.67
CA SER A 105 0.51 -2.83 1.62
C SER A 105 0.99 -1.42 1.99
N LEU A 106 0.14 -0.59 2.60
CA LEU A 106 0.50 0.75 3.05
C LEU A 106 1.55 0.71 4.16
N ASP A 107 1.40 -0.18 5.13
CA ASP A 107 2.33 -0.32 6.26
C ASP A 107 3.70 -0.81 5.76
N ALA A 108 3.71 -1.86 4.93
CA ALA A 108 4.93 -2.36 4.31
C ALA A 108 5.62 -1.27 3.46
N MET A 109 4.84 -0.51 2.70
CA MET A 109 5.34 0.58 1.87
C MET A 109 5.92 1.73 2.70
N LEU A 110 5.29 2.10 3.83
CA LEU A 110 5.82 3.13 4.72
C LEU A 110 7.16 2.70 5.32
N ILE A 111 7.27 1.44 5.77
CA ILE A 111 8.52 0.88 6.27
C ILE A 111 9.61 0.93 5.19
N LEU A 112 9.32 0.45 3.98
CA LEU A 112 10.25 0.46 2.86
C LEU A 112 10.63 1.88 2.44
N PHE A 113 9.69 2.82 2.45
CA PHE A 113 9.94 4.22 2.15
C PHE A 113 10.89 4.85 3.17
N MET A 114 10.65 4.63 4.46
CA MET A 114 11.51 5.13 5.53
C MET A 114 12.91 4.50 5.48
N MET A 115 13.02 3.20 5.18
CA MET A 115 14.29 2.54 4.93
C MET A 115 15.02 3.16 3.72
N GLY A 116 14.31 3.39 2.61
CA GLY A 116 14.85 4.02 1.42
C GLY A 116 15.38 5.44 1.69
N LEU A 117 14.62 6.25 2.44
CA LEU A 117 15.07 7.56 2.90
C LEU A 117 16.30 7.46 3.80
N GLY A 118 16.35 6.47 4.70
CA GLY A 118 17.51 6.20 5.55
C GLY A 118 18.77 5.87 4.75
N ILE A 119 18.66 4.99 3.76
CA ILE A 119 19.79 4.64 2.87
C ILE A 119 20.22 5.87 2.06
N MET A 120 19.27 6.61 1.50
CA MET A 120 19.56 7.83 0.75
C MET A 120 20.27 8.87 1.63
N TYR A 121 19.81 9.02 2.88
CA TYR A 121 20.45 9.89 3.88
C TYR A 121 21.90 9.46 4.15
N MET A 122 22.18 8.17 4.32
CA MET A 122 23.54 7.66 4.54
C MET A 122 24.46 7.93 3.34
N ILE A 123 24.00 7.65 2.13
CA ILE A 123 24.75 7.90 0.89
C ILE A 123 25.10 9.39 0.77
N LEU A 124 24.12 10.26 1.01
CA LEU A 124 24.33 11.71 0.93
C LEU A 124 25.19 12.24 2.07
N GLY A 125 25.09 11.66 3.27
CA GLY A 125 25.97 11.97 4.40
C GLY A 125 27.43 11.68 4.05
N ALA A 126 27.70 10.54 3.42
CA ALA A 126 29.02 10.18 2.92
C ALA A 126 29.48 11.13 1.80
N GLN A 127 28.59 11.48 0.86
CA GLN A 127 28.89 12.37 -0.27
C GLN A 127 29.27 13.80 0.18
N PHE A 128 28.44 14.41 1.04
CA PHE A 128 28.61 15.81 1.44
C PHE A 128 29.51 16.00 2.67
N ARG A 129 29.96 14.90 3.30
CA ARG A 129 30.69 14.90 4.60
C ARG A 129 29.97 15.76 5.65
N SER A 130 28.64 15.78 5.60
CA SER A 130 27.79 16.63 6.41
C SER A 130 26.45 15.96 6.59
N TYR A 131 25.95 15.94 7.82
CA TYR A 131 24.67 15.30 8.17
C TYR A 131 23.47 16.24 8.03
N PHE A 132 23.69 17.56 8.03
CA PHE A 132 22.63 18.56 7.92
C PHE A 132 22.18 18.81 6.48
N GLN A 133 23.10 18.80 5.52
CA GLN A 133 22.77 19.04 4.10
C GLN A 133 21.85 17.96 3.52
N PRO A 134 22.12 16.65 3.71
CA PRO A 134 21.21 15.58 3.28
C PRO A 134 19.82 15.70 3.90
N LEU A 135 19.74 15.96 5.21
CA LEU A 135 18.47 16.07 5.91
C LEU A 135 17.63 17.23 5.36
N MET A 136 18.25 18.37 5.12
CA MET A 136 17.59 19.55 4.54
C MET A 136 17.04 19.25 3.14
N ILE A 137 17.82 18.56 2.30
CA ILE A 137 17.40 18.17 0.95
C ILE A 137 16.18 17.24 1.04
N LEU A 138 16.26 16.18 1.84
CA LEU A 138 15.17 15.19 1.96
C LEU A 138 13.90 15.83 2.53
N LEU A 139 14.02 16.60 3.63
CA LEU A 139 12.88 17.22 4.30
C LEU A 139 12.18 18.27 3.42
N THR A 140 12.90 18.86 2.46
CA THR A 140 12.31 19.85 1.54
C THR A 140 11.77 19.20 0.28
N VAL A 141 12.57 18.38 -0.40
CA VAL A 141 12.21 17.86 -1.73
C VAL A 141 11.07 16.85 -1.65
N VAL A 142 11.00 16.03 -0.59
CA VAL A 142 9.93 15.03 -0.43
C VAL A 142 8.54 15.69 -0.35
N PRO A 143 8.28 16.67 0.53
CA PRO A 143 7.01 17.39 0.53
C PRO A 143 6.70 18.11 -0.79
N LEU A 144 7.71 18.72 -1.43
CA LEU A 144 7.56 19.39 -2.73
C LEU A 144 7.10 18.41 -3.82
N ALA A 145 7.70 17.22 -3.85
CA ALA A 145 7.29 16.15 -4.75
C ALA A 145 5.86 15.69 -4.48
N PHE A 146 5.50 15.51 -3.21
CA PHE A 146 4.15 15.11 -2.82
C PHE A 146 3.08 16.13 -3.22
N ILE A 147 3.35 17.43 -3.03
CA ILE A 147 2.46 18.52 -3.47
C ILE A 147 2.26 18.44 -5.00
N GLY A 148 3.33 18.23 -5.76
CA GLY A 148 3.24 18.08 -7.21
C GLY A 148 2.38 16.90 -7.66
N VAL A 149 2.47 15.76 -6.96
CA VAL A 149 1.65 14.58 -7.22
C VAL A 149 0.17 14.86 -6.94
N ILE A 150 -0.15 15.46 -5.78
CA ILE A 150 -1.54 15.77 -5.41
C ILE A 150 -2.17 16.68 -6.47
N ILE A 151 -1.47 17.76 -6.86
CA ILE A 151 -1.96 18.66 -7.91
C ILE A 151 -2.18 17.89 -9.22
N GLY A 152 -1.23 17.04 -9.60
CA GLY A 152 -1.34 16.19 -10.79
C GLY A 152 -2.54 15.25 -10.78
N LEU A 153 -2.81 14.60 -9.66
CA LEU A 153 -3.96 13.70 -9.51
C LEU A 153 -5.29 14.43 -9.61
N ILE A 154 -5.37 15.63 -9.02
CA ILE A 154 -6.57 16.47 -9.11
C ILE A 154 -6.81 16.88 -10.56
N VAL A 155 -5.76 17.28 -11.28
CA VAL A 155 -5.86 17.70 -12.70
C VAL A 155 -6.21 16.52 -13.60
N SER A 156 -5.59 15.36 -13.40
CA SER A 156 -5.83 14.15 -14.19
C SER A 156 -7.07 13.36 -13.75
N GLN A 157 -7.76 13.77 -12.69
CA GLN A 157 -8.90 13.07 -12.07
C GLN A 157 -8.61 11.59 -11.74
N ASN A 158 -7.35 11.25 -11.51
CA ASN A 158 -6.95 9.89 -11.16
C ASN A 158 -7.10 9.67 -9.64
N PRO A 159 -7.62 8.51 -9.20
CA PRO A 159 -7.75 8.21 -7.79
C PRO A 159 -6.37 8.04 -7.12
N LEU A 160 -6.30 8.41 -5.85
CA LEU A 160 -5.14 8.06 -5.01
C LEU A 160 -5.23 6.57 -4.67
N SER A 161 -4.42 5.76 -5.35
CA SER A 161 -4.35 4.31 -5.19
C SER A 161 -2.98 3.87 -4.69
N LEU A 162 -2.84 2.59 -4.30
CA LEU A 162 -1.54 1.98 -3.98
C LEU A 162 -0.52 2.15 -5.12
N TYR A 163 -0.98 2.05 -6.37
CA TYR A 163 -0.13 2.24 -7.55
C TYR A 163 0.40 3.67 -7.66
N THR A 164 -0.45 4.67 -7.45
CA THR A 164 0.00 6.08 -7.38
C THR A 164 1.08 6.24 -6.32
N LEU A 165 0.91 5.60 -5.18
CA LEU A 165 1.82 5.62 -4.04
C LEU A 165 3.20 5.04 -4.43
N TYR A 166 3.26 3.92 -5.15
CA TYR A 166 4.52 3.44 -5.73
C TYR A 166 5.22 4.49 -6.59
N GLY A 167 4.43 5.24 -7.38
CA GLY A 167 4.92 6.39 -8.15
C GLY A 167 5.53 7.49 -7.27
N VAL A 168 4.93 7.81 -6.11
CA VAL A 168 5.46 8.79 -5.14
C VAL A 168 6.82 8.36 -4.57
N VAL A 169 6.96 7.07 -4.23
CA VAL A 169 8.23 6.53 -3.71
C VAL A 169 9.32 6.60 -4.76
N ALA A 170 9.03 6.17 -6.00
CA ALA A 170 9.98 6.27 -7.11
C ALA A 170 10.34 7.73 -7.42
N LEU A 171 9.34 8.62 -7.46
CA LEU A 171 9.51 10.05 -7.70
C LEU A 171 10.45 10.69 -6.67
N THR A 172 10.39 10.29 -5.40
CA THR A 172 11.23 10.84 -4.35
C THR A 172 12.71 10.74 -4.70
N GLY A 173 13.17 9.57 -5.17
CA GLY A 173 14.57 9.40 -5.59
C GLY A 173 14.94 10.26 -6.80
N ILE A 174 14.05 10.31 -7.80
CA ILE A 174 14.26 11.08 -9.03
C ILE A 174 14.32 12.59 -8.72
N ALA A 175 13.39 13.10 -7.91
CA ALA A 175 13.30 14.51 -7.55
C ALA A 175 14.50 14.96 -6.71
N VAL A 176 14.96 14.12 -5.78
CA VAL A 176 16.12 14.42 -4.92
C VAL A 176 17.41 14.57 -5.73
N ASN A 177 17.56 13.87 -6.85
CA ASN A 177 18.74 14.00 -7.73
C ASN A 177 18.99 15.45 -8.20
N ALA A 178 17.93 16.16 -8.60
CA ALA A 178 18.04 17.55 -9.04
C ALA A 178 18.60 18.47 -7.93
N ALA A 179 18.15 18.25 -6.69
CA ALA A 179 18.64 18.99 -5.53
C ALA A 179 20.09 18.65 -5.19
N ILE A 180 20.48 17.37 -5.26
CA ILE A 180 21.85 16.90 -4.98
C ILE A 180 22.84 17.58 -5.93
N VAL A 181 22.57 17.55 -7.24
CA VAL A 181 23.48 18.10 -8.25
C VAL A 181 23.65 19.62 -8.09
N LEU A 182 22.58 20.32 -7.73
CA LEU A 182 22.60 21.76 -7.49
C LEU A 182 23.38 22.10 -6.21
N MET A 183 23.11 21.38 -5.11
CA MET A 183 23.79 21.55 -3.83
C MET A 183 25.29 21.25 -3.91
N ALA A 184 25.67 20.18 -4.61
CA ALA A 184 27.06 19.83 -4.86
C ALA A 184 27.79 20.93 -5.63
N ALA A 185 27.20 21.43 -6.72
CA ALA A 185 27.80 22.51 -7.50
C ALA A 185 27.95 23.82 -6.69
N ALA A 186 26.98 24.13 -5.81
CA ALA A 186 27.07 25.29 -4.92
C ALA A 186 28.17 25.09 -3.86
N ARG A 187 28.28 23.89 -3.30
CA ARG A 187 29.32 23.53 -2.31
C ARG A 187 30.72 23.60 -2.90
N ASP A 188 30.91 23.06 -4.11
CA ASP A 188 32.21 23.08 -4.79
C ASP A 188 32.72 24.51 -5.01
N ARG A 189 31.81 25.43 -5.37
CA ARG A 189 32.16 26.85 -5.58
C ARG A 189 32.41 27.60 -4.28
N LEU A 190 31.67 27.27 -3.23
CA LEU A 190 31.93 27.79 -1.89
C LEU A 190 33.33 27.36 -1.40
N ASN A 191 33.68 26.09 -1.61
CA ASN A 191 35.00 25.55 -1.25
C ASN A 191 36.14 26.16 -2.10
N ALA A 192 35.83 26.60 -3.33
CA ALA A 192 36.76 27.34 -4.18
C ALA A 192 36.94 28.82 -3.77
N GLY A 193 36.42 29.24 -2.61
CA GLY A 193 36.59 30.59 -2.05
C GLY A 193 35.56 31.62 -2.52
N MET A 194 34.52 31.20 -3.25
CA MET A 194 33.46 32.10 -3.70
C MET A 194 32.48 32.39 -2.57
N SER A 195 32.03 33.65 -2.42
CA SER A 195 30.99 33.98 -1.42
C SER A 195 29.70 33.19 -1.65
N ILE A 196 28.95 32.88 -0.59
CA ILE A 196 27.73 32.06 -0.64
C ILE A 196 26.78 32.52 -1.74
N ASN A 197 26.46 33.83 -1.80
CA ASN A 197 25.53 34.36 -2.78
C ASN A 197 26.01 34.12 -4.22
N HIS A 198 27.30 34.35 -4.48
CA HIS A 198 27.88 34.15 -5.81
C HIS A 198 27.94 32.66 -6.16
N ALA A 199 28.33 31.79 -5.22
CA ALA A 199 28.39 30.35 -5.39
C ALA A 199 27.00 29.77 -5.72
N THR A 200 25.96 30.21 -5.02
CA THR A 200 24.57 29.77 -5.24
C THR A 200 24.05 30.23 -6.60
N ILE A 201 24.23 31.50 -6.97
CA ILE A 201 23.77 32.03 -8.27
C ILE A 201 24.52 31.34 -9.42
N TYR A 202 25.84 31.14 -9.26
CA TYR A 202 26.65 30.43 -10.26
C TYR A 202 26.16 28.99 -10.45
N ALA A 203 25.94 28.27 -9.35
CA ALA A 203 25.46 26.89 -9.38
C ALA A 203 24.07 26.80 -10.02
N ALA A 204 23.14 27.66 -9.62
CA ALA A 204 21.79 27.72 -10.19
C ALA A 204 21.84 27.97 -11.70
N ARG A 205 22.58 28.99 -12.15
CA ARG A 205 22.70 29.31 -13.59
C ARG A 205 23.33 28.17 -14.39
N ARG A 206 24.33 27.47 -13.83
CA ARG A 206 25.02 26.39 -14.53
C ARG A 206 24.23 25.09 -14.56
N ARG A 207 23.39 24.84 -13.55
CA ARG A 207 22.64 23.58 -13.40
C ARG A 207 21.19 23.64 -13.89
N LEU A 208 20.63 24.83 -14.08
CA LEU A 208 19.24 24.99 -14.54
C LEU A 208 18.94 24.19 -15.83
N ILE A 209 19.71 24.42 -16.91
CA ILE A 209 19.47 23.72 -18.18
C ILE A 209 19.67 22.20 -18.06
N PRO A 210 20.78 21.70 -17.49
CA PRO A 210 20.95 20.25 -17.30
C PRO A 210 19.82 19.59 -16.50
N ILE A 211 19.38 20.21 -15.41
CA ILE A 211 18.29 19.68 -14.56
C ILE A 211 16.98 19.63 -15.35
N LEU A 212 16.65 20.69 -16.10
CA LEU A 212 15.45 20.72 -16.94
C LEU A 212 15.47 19.64 -18.01
N ILE A 213 16.62 19.40 -18.67
CA ILE A 213 16.75 18.34 -19.68
C ILE A 213 16.47 16.97 -19.06
N THR A 214 17.06 16.66 -17.90
CA THR A 214 16.84 15.37 -17.25
C THR A 214 15.39 15.17 -16.81
N SER A 215 14.77 16.22 -16.26
CA SER A 215 13.36 16.14 -15.83
C SER A 215 12.43 16.03 -17.02
N LEU A 216 12.63 16.83 -18.08
CA LEU A 216 11.83 16.77 -19.31
C LEU A 216 11.97 15.42 -20.02
N THR A 217 13.18 14.85 -20.07
CA THR A 217 13.39 13.54 -20.68
C THR A 217 12.63 12.45 -19.91
N THR A 218 12.68 12.50 -18.58
CA THR A 218 11.95 11.56 -17.72
C THR A 218 10.43 11.74 -17.88
N MET A 219 9.95 12.99 -17.87
CA MET A 219 8.55 13.31 -18.11
C MET A 219 8.11 12.81 -19.48
N ALA A 220 8.83 13.12 -20.55
CA ALA A 220 8.51 12.69 -21.92
C ALA A 220 8.46 11.16 -22.04
N SER A 221 9.39 10.45 -21.38
CA SER A 221 9.40 8.98 -21.39
C SER A 221 8.15 8.36 -20.77
N LEU A 222 7.64 8.96 -19.68
CA LEU A 222 6.47 8.46 -18.95
C LEU A 222 5.16 9.11 -19.41
N PHE A 223 5.22 10.20 -20.18
CA PHE A 223 4.06 10.96 -20.62
C PHE A 223 3.11 10.11 -21.48
N SER A 224 3.65 9.27 -22.36
CA SER A 224 2.83 8.37 -23.19
C SER A 224 2.05 7.35 -22.35
N LEU A 225 2.60 6.94 -21.21
CA LEU A 225 1.96 5.99 -20.29
C LEU A 225 0.96 6.70 -19.38
N ALA A 226 1.29 7.93 -18.95
CA ALA A 226 0.40 8.77 -18.14
C ALA A 226 -0.87 9.19 -18.89
N THR A 227 -0.75 9.44 -20.19
CA THR A 227 -1.86 9.88 -21.06
C THR A 227 -2.61 8.74 -21.75
N GLY A 228 -2.15 7.49 -21.59
CA GLY A 228 -2.77 6.32 -22.21
C GLY A 228 -2.62 6.25 -23.74
N LEU A 229 -1.78 7.11 -24.36
CA LEU A 229 -1.58 7.16 -25.82
C LEU A 229 -1.10 5.82 -26.41
N ALA A 230 -0.40 4.99 -25.63
CA ALA A 230 0.10 3.68 -26.03
C ALA A 230 -0.72 2.50 -25.45
N GLY A 231 -1.87 2.79 -24.81
CA GLY A 231 -2.73 1.84 -24.12
C GLY A 231 -3.04 2.26 -22.69
N GLU A 232 -4.31 2.14 -22.28
CA GLU A 232 -4.70 2.41 -20.91
C GLU A 232 -4.35 1.23 -19.99
N SER A 233 -3.48 1.49 -19.02
CA SER A 233 -3.17 0.53 -17.96
C SER A 233 -3.71 1.03 -16.64
N LEU A 234 -4.65 0.28 -16.05
CA LEU A 234 -5.19 0.57 -14.72
C LEU A 234 -4.09 0.55 -13.62
N MET A 235 -3.00 -0.17 -13.85
CA MET A 235 -1.89 -0.26 -12.90
C MET A 235 -0.82 0.80 -13.17
N TRP A 236 -0.36 0.94 -14.42
CA TRP A 236 0.80 1.77 -14.73
C TRP A 236 0.46 3.24 -15.06
N GLY A 237 -0.77 3.53 -15.51
CA GLY A 237 -1.22 4.89 -15.81
C GLY A 237 -1.14 5.82 -14.59
N PRO A 238 -1.69 5.43 -13.41
CA PRO A 238 -1.61 6.23 -12.19
C PRO A 238 -0.17 6.44 -11.70
N VAL A 239 0.69 5.41 -11.80
CA VAL A 239 2.12 5.50 -11.46
C VAL A 239 2.82 6.57 -12.31
N ALA A 240 2.64 6.48 -13.63
CA ALA A 240 3.26 7.40 -14.57
C ALA A 240 2.74 8.83 -14.39
N THR A 241 1.45 8.99 -14.16
CA THR A 241 0.81 10.30 -13.91
C THR A 241 1.40 10.96 -12.67
N ALA A 242 1.54 10.21 -11.57
CA ALA A 242 2.15 10.72 -10.34
C ALA A 242 3.59 11.20 -10.59
N ILE A 243 4.40 10.40 -11.29
CA ILE A 243 5.80 10.76 -11.57
C ILE A 243 5.88 11.99 -12.49
N VAL A 244 5.11 12.04 -13.58
CA VAL A 244 5.18 13.16 -14.55
C VAL A 244 4.83 14.49 -13.90
N TRP A 245 3.68 14.56 -13.23
CA TRP A 245 3.23 15.79 -12.57
C TRP A 245 4.08 16.14 -11.35
N GLY A 246 4.37 15.13 -10.53
CA GLY A 246 5.20 15.30 -9.35
C GLY A 246 6.60 15.77 -9.71
N LEU A 247 7.22 15.25 -10.77
CA LEU A 247 8.54 15.67 -11.23
C LEU A 247 8.51 17.07 -11.84
N GLY A 248 7.48 17.39 -12.64
CA GLY A 248 7.32 18.72 -13.23
C GLY A 248 7.25 19.81 -12.16
N PHE A 249 6.33 19.68 -11.21
CA PHE A 249 6.17 20.63 -10.12
C PHE A 249 7.36 20.63 -9.16
N SER A 250 7.86 19.46 -8.74
CA SER A 250 9.01 19.40 -7.81
C SER A 250 10.28 19.96 -8.41
N THR A 251 10.56 19.72 -9.69
CA THR A 251 11.77 20.26 -10.35
C THR A 251 11.73 21.79 -10.37
N LEU A 252 10.59 22.37 -10.76
CA LEU A 252 10.39 23.81 -10.75
C LEU A 252 10.57 24.37 -9.35
N LEU A 253 9.89 23.82 -8.34
CA LEU A 253 10.00 24.28 -6.96
C LEU A 253 11.41 24.10 -6.38
N THR A 254 12.09 23.00 -6.70
CA THR A 254 13.45 22.68 -6.25
C THR A 254 14.46 23.72 -6.77
N LEU A 255 14.33 24.16 -8.02
CA LEU A 255 15.20 25.18 -8.61
C LEU A 255 15.12 26.54 -7.90
N TYR A 256 14.00 26.86 -7.23
CA TYR A 256 13.84 28.08 -6.44
C TYR A 256 14.17 27.86 -4.95
N ILE A 257 13.67 26.79 -4.36
CA ILE A 257 13.72 26.57 -2.91
C ILE A 257 15.12 26.13 -2.46
N ILE A 258 15.81 25.28 -3.21
CA ILE A 258 17.14 24.80 -2.81
C ILE A 258 18.18 25.93 -2.74
N PRO A 259 18.27 26.87 -3.71
CA PRO A 259 19.14 28.04 -3.59
C PRO A 259 18.85 28.89 -2.36
N LEU A 260 17.57 29.11 -2.04
CA LEU A 260 17.14 29.88 -0.88
C LEU A 260 17.56 29.20 0.42
N LEU A 261 17.31 27.90 0.54
CA LEU A 261 17.71 27.11 1.70
C LEU A 261 19.21 27.03 1.87
N PHE A 262 19.96 26.85 0.78
CA PHE A 262 21.42 26.88 0.82
C PHE A 262 21.92 28.22 1.38
N ARG A 263 21.36 29.34 0.92
CA ARG A 263 21.74 30.67 1.42
C ARG A 263 21.41 30.88 2.90
N LEU A 264 20.28 30.35 3.38
CA LEU A 264 19.83 30.51 4.77
C LEU A 264 20.62 29.64 5.75
N PHE A 265 20.82 28.37 5.42
CA PHE A 265 21.38 27.38 6.35
C PHE A 265 22.90 27.24 6.26
N VAL A 266 23.49 27.55 5.11
CA VAL A 266 24.95 27.47 4.94
C VAL A 266 25.56 28.81 5.34
N ARG A 267 25.98 28.93 6.60
CA ARG A 267 26.82 30.04 7.05
C ARG A 267 28.29 29.74 6.73
N VAL A 268 29.01 30.77 6.26
CA VAL A 268 30.48 30.73 6.18
C VAL A 268 30.98 30.51 7.60
N ARG A 269 31.71 29.43 7.81
CA ARG A 269 32.45 29.20 9.05
C ARG A 269 33.85 29.75 8.86
#